data_AF-A0A7E4V5G5-F1
#
_entry.id   AF-A0A7E4V5G5-F1
#
_cell.length_a   1.000
_cell.length_b   1.000
_cell.length_c   1.000
_cell.angle_alpha   90.00
_cell.angle_beta   90.00
_cell.angle_gamma   90.00
#
_symmetry.space_group_name_H-M   'P 1'
#
loop_
_entity.id
_entity.type
_entity.pdbx_description
1 polymer ?
#
loop_
_entity_poly.entity_id
_entity_poly.type
_entity_poly.pdbx_seq_one_letter_code
_entity_poly.pdbx_strand_id
1 'polypeptide(L)'
;MEEDYAPPPPCSDDEDGAELQNRRRALTDPVSQLHEFILINDAVHIESITLRRAWKSIVDNPAYQSLRVKRFFGFCSAVYLGAKATVFDHCLGTYHVARKILSSLKLKQKWLIDDVDEYCIEIAALFAHSGRAPYFKAFSKLWGSDYDPKRMAVRMFTHVMENYVKDKLDMFLSPRDVLFIKELLNPPEMKFGTGDTWLMHGRPKEKAFLYEIVVNTDSGLDARFLDYITRSCTTANYGINFNMNTLGRIVNTVLVVTDGSKPTLVYSAAVLRNIQDMFQSSVQMDREVVRHKKVIAFEITLEKALNLAESYNCPGTNNRVPLFRIHEDINAFIRLGDDIISNV
;
A
#
# COMPACT_ATOMS: atom_id res chain seq x y z
N MET A 1 63.19 2.23 -34.60
CA MET A 1 61.82 1.70 -34.68
C MET A 1 61.00 2.52 -33.72
N GLU A 2 60.54 3.68 -34.19
CA GLU A 2 59.48 4.46 -33.54
C GLU A 2 58.22 4.13 -34.33
N GLU A 3 57.24 3.50 -33.68
CA GLU A 3 55.93 3.23 -34.26
C GLU A 3 55.11 4.52 -34.19
N ASP A 4 54.69 5.01 -35.35
CA ASP A 4 53.75 6.12 -35.51
C ASP A 4 52.39 5.75 -34.87
N TYR A 5 52.11 6.34 -33.70
CA TYR A 5 50.81 6.22 -33.04
C TYR A 5 49.82 7.21 -33.68
N ALA A 6 49.00 6.74 -34.62
CA ALA A 6 47.88 7.51 -35.14
C ALA A 6 46.74 7.58 -34.09
N PRO A 7 46.18 8.77 -33.79
CA PRO A 7 45.06 8.88 -32.87
C PRO A 7 43.80 8.19 -33.44
N PRO A 8 42.94 7.62 -32.59
CA PRO A 8 41.72 6.97 -33.05
C PRO A 8 40.79 7.97 -33.74
N PRO A 9 39.95 7.51 -34.69
CA PRO A 9 38.98 8.38 -35.35
C PRO A 9 38.00 8.97 -34.31
N PRO A 10 37.52 10.21 -34.51
CA PRO A 10 36.54 10.80 -33.62
C PRO A 10 35.26 9.95 -33.59
N CYS A 11 34.79 9.66 -32.39
CA CYS A 11 33.52 8.97 -32.16
C CYS A 11 32.40 9.81 -32.80
N SER A 12 31.57 9.21 -33.66
CA SER A 12 30.44 9.89 -34.28
C SER A 12 29.34 10.14 -33.24
N ASP A 13 29.27 11.37 -32.74
CA ASP A 13 28.29 11.82 -31.72
C ASP A 13 26.82 11.77 -32.18
N ASP A 14 26.55 11.48 -33.46
CA ASP A 14 25.20 11.55 -34.05
C ASP A 14 24.34 10.29 -33.84
N GLU A 15 24.94 9.10 -33.70
CA GLU A 15 24.18 7.85 -33.46
C GLU A 15 23.69 7.75 -32.00
N ASP A 16 24.51 8.21 -31.04
CA ASP A 16 24.17 8.23 -29.61
C ASP A 16 23.03 9.21 -29.30
N GLY A 17 22.97 10.36 -30.00
CA GLY A 17 21.93 11.37 -29.80
C GLY A 17 20.53 10.89 -30.18
N ALA A 18 20.43 10.12 -31.27
CA ALA A 18 19.17 9.53 -31.73
C ALA A 18 18.71 8.37 -30.83
N GLU A 19 19.63 7.54 -30.34
CA GLU A 19 19.31 6.48 -29.38
C GLU A 19 18.91 7.08 -28.01
N LEU A 20 19.59 8.12 -27.54
CA LEU A 20 19.22 8.87 -26.32
C LEU A 20 17.86 9.56 -26.47
N GLN A 21 17.54 10.15 -27.62
CA GLN A 21 16.22 10.73 -27.88
C GLN A 21 15.14 9.66 -27.97
N ASN A 22 15.40 8.52 -28.60
CA ASN A 22 14.45 7.41 -28.69
C ASN A 22 14.23 6.77 -27.31
N ARG A 23 15.27 6.60 -26.48
CA ARG A 23 15.14 6.19 -25.08
C ARG A 23 14.37 7.22 -24.26
N ARG A 24 14.61 8.51 -24.43
CA ARG A 24 13.82 9.58 -23.77
C ARG A 24 12.36 9.56 -24.22
N ARG A 25 12.07 9.33 -25.50
CA ARG A 25 10.70 9.20 -26.03
C ARG A 25 10.00 7.95 -25.50
N ALA A 26 10.67 6.80 -25.46
CA ALA A 26 10.16 5.57 -24.85
C ALA A 26 9.89 5.76 -23.34
N LEU A 27 10.76 6.47 -22.63
CA LEU A 27 10.56 6.84 -21.22
C LEU A 27 9.37 7.77 -20.99
N THR A 28 8.91 8.51 -22.01
CA THR A 28 7.74 9.40 -21.93
C THR A 28 6.44 8.75 -22.37
N ASP A 29 6.50 7.66 -23.15
CA ASP A 29 5.31 6.94 -23.60
C ASP A 29 4.64 6.19 -22.42
N PRO A 30 3.38 6.50 -22.06
CA PRO A 30 2.72 5.89 -20.93
C PRO A 30 2.61 4.35 -21.04
N VAL A 31 2.43 3.79 -22.23
CA VAL A 31 2.33 2.34 -22.43
C VAL A 31 3.67 1.66 -22.15
N SER A 32 4.76 2.20 -22.68
CA SER A 32 6.12 1.71 -22.41
C SER A 32 6.46 1.75 -20.92
N GLN A 33 6.03 2.79 -20.20
CA GLN A 33 6.21 2.91 -18.74
C GLN A 33 5.51 1.79 -17.93
N LEU A 34 4.57 1.05 -18.51
CA LEU A 34 3.99 -0.12 -17.83
C LEU A 34 5.02 -1.23 -17.68
N HIS A 35 5.98 -1.39 -18.60
CA HIS A 35 6.94 -2.50 -18.53
C HIS A 35 8.28 -2.12 -17.90
N GLU A 36 8.43 -0.85 -17.50
CA GLU A 36 9.62 -0.35 -16.82
C GLU A 36 9.43 -0.26 -15.30
N PHE A 37 10.52 -0.47 -14.56
CA PHE A 37 10.53 -0.44 -13.11
C PHE A 37 11.58 0.53 -12.56
N ILE A 38 11.23 1.18 -11.46
CA ILE A 38 12.08 2.02 -10.63
C ILE A 38 12.40 1.21 -9.38
N LEU A 39 13.67 1.17 -9.01
CA LEU A 39 14.12 0.49 -7.79
C LEU A 39 14.01 1.45 -6.61
N ILE A 40 13.35 1.01 -5.55
CA ILE A 40 13.25 1.72 -4.27
C ILE A 40 13.86 0.81 -3.20
N ASN A 41 14.89 1.31 -2.51
CA ASN A 41 15.47 0.57 -1.40
C ASN A 41 14.55 0.61 -0.19
N ASP A 42 14.37 -0.54 0.45
CA ASP A 42 13.56 -0.69 1.64
C ASP A 42 14.36 -1.47 2.70
N ALA A 43 14.20 -1.09 3.96
CA ALA A 43 14.96 -1.70 5.05
C ALA A 43 14.49 -3.12 5.42
N VAL A 44 13.31 -3.53 4.96
CA VAL A 44 12.67 -4.80 5.31
C VAL A 44 12.70 -5.74 4.13
N HIS A 45 12.25 -5.27 2.97
CA HIS A 45 12.38 -5.98 1.71
C HIS A 45 13.85 -5.93 1.27
N ILE A 46 14.58 -7.01 1.57
CA ILE A 46 16.02 -7.19 1.29
C ILE A 46 16.34 -6.92 -0.18
N GLU A 47 15.42 -7.28 -1.08
CA GLU A 47 15.45 -6.84 -2.47
C GLU A 47 14.74 -5.49 -2.62
N SER A 48 15.28 -4.62 -3.48
CA SER A 48 14.63 -3.35 -3.78
C SER A 48 13.19 -3.57 -4.25
N ILE A 49 12.28 -2.73 -3.75
CA ILE A 49 10.90 -2.66 -4.25
C ILE A 49 10.97 -2.18 -5.70
N THR A 50 10.37 -2.97 -6.60
CA THR A 50 10.30 -2.64 -8.04
C THR A 50 8.99 -1.91 -8.32
N LEU A 51 9.01 -0.58 -8.30
CA LEU A 51 7.83 0.24 -8.60
C LEU A 51 7.66 0.40 -10.11
N ARG A 52 6.51 0.02 -10.67
CA ARG A 52 6.20 0.26 -12.09
C ARG A 52 6.29 1.75 -12.39
N ARG A 53 7.01 2.13 -13.44
CA ARG A 53 7.26 3.54 -13.79
C ARG A 53 5.94 4.30 -14.04
N ALA A 54 4.92 3.63 -14.57
CA ALA A 54 3.58 4.17 -14.72
C ALA A 54 3.01 4.75 -13.40
N TRP A 55 3.31 4.13 -12.24
CA TRP A 55 2.81 4.54 -10.92
C TRP A 55 3.66 5.60 -10.23
N LYS A 56 4.79 6.00 -10.83
CA LYS A 56 5.66 7.05 -10.26
C LYS A 56 4.89 8.34 -9.97
N SER A 57 3.98 8.74 -10.86
CA SER A 57 3.17 9.95 -10.69
C SER A 57 2.16 9.85 -9.54
N ILE A 58 1.73 8.65 -9.16
CA ILE A 58 0.94 8.41 -7.95
C ILE A 58 1.85 8.59 -6.73
N VAL A 59 2.99 7.91 -6.72
CA VAL A 59 3.87 7.87 -5.55
C VAL A 59 4.49 9.23 -5.26
N ASP A 60 4.92 9.98 -6.26
CA ASP A 60 5.56 11.29 -6.09
C ASP A 60 4.57 12.44 -5.85
N ASN A 61 3.27 12.17 -5.94
CA ASN A 61 2.25 13.17 -5.74
C ASN A 61 2.28 13.74 -4.30
N PRO A 62 2.12 15.06 -4.09
CA PRO A 62 2.12 15.66 -2.75
C PRO A 62 1.12 15.04 -1.77
N ALA A 63 -0.08 14.68 -2.22
CA ALA A 63 -1.09 14.04 -1.37
C ALA A 63 -0.66 12.65 -0.94
N TYR A 64 -0.01 11.87 -1.82
CA TYR A 64 0.52 10.56 -1.46
C TYR A 64 1.81 10.67 -0.61
N GLN A 65 2.67 11.64 -0.89
CA GLN A 65 3.87 11.93 -0.08
C GLN A 65 3.52 12.36 1.35
N SER A 66 2.32 12.91 1.58
CA SER A 66 1.81 13.21 2.92
C SER A 66 1.72 11.99 3.86
N LEU A 67 1.79 10.77 3.33
CA LEU A 67 1.81 9.55 4.13
C LEU A 67 3.14 9.36 4.89
N ARG A 68 4.20 10.08 4.49
CA ARG A 68 5.52 10.03 5.16
C ARG A 68 5.52 10.70 6.53
N VAL A 69 4.63 11.67 6.76
CA VAL A 69 4.53 12.39 8.05
C VAL A 69 3.58 11.70 9.03
N LYS A 70 3.10 10.50 8.70
CA LYS A 70 2.16 9.71 9.51
C LYS A 70 2.88 8.43 9.94
N ARG A 71 3.22 8.29 11.22
CA ARG A 71 3.83 7.03 11.70
C ARG A 71 2.77 5.93 11.71
N PHE A 72 3.11 4.76 11.18
CA PHE A 72 2.15 3.66 11.08
C PHE A 72 1.66 3.19 12.46
N PHE A 73 2.57 3.18 13.43
CA PHE A 73 2.34 2.77 14.81
C PHE A 73 2.24 3.93 15.82
N GLY A 74 2.15 5.17 15.35
CA GLY A 74 2.09 6.35 16.22
C GLY A 74 3.20 6.35 17.29
N PHE A 75 2.79 6.31 18.56
CA PHE A 75 3.68 6.39 19.72
C PHE A 75 4.53 5.16 19.99
N CYS A 76 4.41 4.07 19.23
CA CYS A 76 5.33 2.92 19.42
C CYS A 76 6.79 3.34 19.25
N SER A 77 7.08 4.28 18.33
CA SER A 77 8.42 4.84 18.14
C SER A 77 9.01 5.55 19.38
N ALA A 78 8.17 5.99 20.33
CA ALA A 78 8.60 6.61 21.59
C ALA A 78 9.07 5.57 22.64
N VAL A 79 8.76 4.28 22.43
CA VAL A 79 9.16 3.17 23.32
C VAL A 79 10.14 2.23 22.60
N TYR A 80 9.88 1.94 21.33
CA TYR A 80 10.65 1.07 20.45
C TYR A 80 11.27 1.94 19.37
N LEU A 81 12.53 2.35 19.58
CA LEU A 81 13.20 3.36 18.74
C LEU A 81 13.30 2.99 17.25
N GLY A 82 13.26 1.69 16.93
CA GLY A 82 13.25 1.21 15.55
C GLY A 82 11.88 1.26 14.87
N ALA A 83 10.77 1.34 15.63
CA ALA A 83 9.39 1.32 15.12
C ALA A 83 8.98 2.66 14.49
N LYS A 84 9.77 3.14 13.53
CA LYS A 84 9.65 4.44 12.84
C LYS A 84 8.99 4.36 11.48
N ALA A 85 8.58 3.17 11.04
CA ALA A 85 7.91 2.98 9.76
C ALA A 85 6.69 3.91 9.63
N THR A 86 6.60 4.55 8.48
CA THR A 86 5.52 5.47 8.11
C THR A 86 4.41 4.73 7.39
N VAL A 87 3.25 5.36 7.24
CA VAL A 87 2.17 4.83 6.41
C VAL A 87 2.63 4.67 4.96
N PHE A 88 3.47 5.57 4.47
CA PHE A 88 4.07 5.48 3.14
C PHE A 88 4.90 4.20 2.95
N ASP A 89 5.75 3.86 3.93
CA ASP A 89 6.62 2.67 3.85
C ASP A 89 5.78 1.39 3.77
N HIS A 90 4.73 1.29 4.59
CA HIS A 90 3.81 0.15 4.54
C HIS A 90 2.99 0.08 3.25
N CYS A 91 2.63 1.21 2.64
CA CYS A 91 1.94 1.20 1.34
C CYS A 91 2.85 0.64 0.23
N LEU A 92 4.11 1.07 0.16
CA LEU A 92 5.07 0.51 -0.80
C LEU A 92 5.39 -0.96 -0.52
N GLY A 93 5.49 -1.32 0.76
CA GLY A 93 5.69 -2.70 1.16
C GLY A 93 4.51 -3.61 0.79
N THR A 94 3.27 -3.15 1.02
CA THR A 94 2.04 -3.85 0.60
C THR A 94 2.01 -4.03 -0.91
N TYR A 95 2.34 -2.98 -1.67
CA TYR A 95 2.50 -3.05 -3.12
C TYR A 95 3.50 -4.14 -3.52
N HIS A 96 4.68 -4.16 -2.90
CA HIS A 96 5.71 -5.15 -3.19
C HIS A 96 5.23 -6.58 -2.95
N VAL A 97 4.59 -6.83 -1.80
CA VAL A 97 4.07 -8.16 -1.48
C VAL A 97 2.92 -8.57 -2.42
N ALA A 98 2.01 -7.65 -2.75
CA ALA A 98 0.94 -7.92 -3.71
C ALA A 98 1.51 -8.33 -5.08
N ARG A 99 2.56 -7.65 -5.55
CA ARG A 99 3.26 -8.02 -6.79
C ARG A 99 3.92 -9.40 -6.73
N LYS A 100 4.47 -9.79 -5.58
CA LYS A 100 5.01 -11.15 -5.40
C LYS A 100 3.91 -12.20 -5.49
N ILE A 101 2.76 -11.95 -4.86
CA ILE A 101 1.59 -12.84 -4.94
C ILE A 101 1.15 -12.98 -6.39
N LEU A 102 0.96 -11.86 -7.09
CA LEU A 102 0.58 -11.83 -8.50
C LEU A 102 1.60 -12.54 -9.39
N SER A 103 2.90 -12.30 -9.19
CA SER A 103 3.96 -12.94 -9.96
C SER A 103 3.94 -14.46 -9.76
N SER A 104 3.74 -14.93 -8.52
CA SER A 104 3.62 -16.35 -8.21
C SER A 104 2.40 -16.99 -8.86
N LEU A 105 1.26 -16.29 -8.84
CA LEU A 105 0.04 -16.74 -9.51
C LEU A 105 0.20 -16.75 -11.03
N LYS A 106 0.73 -15.70 -11.64
CA LYS A 106 0.96 -15.63 -13.10
C LYS A 106 1.94 -16.70 -13.58
N LEU A 107 2.92 -17.08 -12.77
CA LEU A 107 3.84 -18.17 -13.10
C LEU A 107 3.13 -19.53 -13.20
N LYS A 108 2.10 -19.77 -12.38
CA LYS A 108 1.45 -21.09 -12.26
C LYS A 108 0.09 -21.17 -12.95
N GLN A 109 -0.64 -20.06 -13.00
CA GLN A 109 -2.05 -19.97 -13.39
C GLN A 109 -2.33 -18.66 -14.16
N LYS A 110 -1.45 -18.30 -15.11
CA LYS A 110 -1.51 -17.05 -15.89
C LYS A 110 -2.90 -16.73 -16.46
N TRP A 111 -3.66 -17.73 -16.90
CA TRP A 111 -4.96 -17.56 -17.54
C TRP A 111 -6.05 -16.96 -16.62
N LEU A 112 -5.81 -16.88 -15.31
CA LEU A 112 -6.75 -16.31 -14.35
C LEU A 112 -6.60 -14.79 -14.18
N ILE A 113 -5.46 -14.22 -14.57
CA ILE A 113 -5.07 -12.84 -14.26
C ILE A 113 -4.61 -12.15 -15.55
N ASP A 114 -5.34 -11.11 -15.96
CA ASP A 114 -4.90 -10.23 -17.04
C ASP A 114 -4.04 -9.08 -16.51
N ASP A 115 -3.41 -8.33 -17.42
CA ASP A 115 -2.51 -7.25 -17.03
C ASP A 115 -3.26 -6.09 -16.37
N VAL A 116 -4.53 -5.85 -16.73
CA VAL A 116 -5.36 -4.80 -16.11
C VAL A 116 -5.71 -5.17 -14.66
N ASP A 117 -5.97 -6.44 -14.36
CA ASP A 117 -6.12 -6.92 -12.98
C ASP A 117 -4.87 -6.63 -12.15
N GLU A 118 -3.68 -6.95 -12.70
CA GLU A 118 -2.40 -6.67 -12.05
C GLU A 118 -2.24 -5.18 -11.77
N TYR A 119 -2.55 -4.31 -12.73
CA TYR A 119 -2.49 -2.85 -12.57
C TYR A 119 -3.44 -2.36 -11.48
N CYS A 120 -4.68 -2.87 -11.45
CA CYS A 120 -5.67 -2.50 -10.44
C CYS A 120 -5.21 -2.91 -9.04
N ILE A 121 -4.69 -4.11 -8.88
CA ILE A 121 -4.23 -4.63 -7.59
C ILE A 121 -2.99 -3.89 -7.11
N GLU A 122 -2.07 -3.58 -8.02
CA GLU A 122 -0.91 -2.73 -7.76
C GLU A 122 -1.33 -1.35 -7.22
N ILE A 123 -2.25 -0.66 -7.91
CA ILE A 123 -2.74 0.64 -7.46
C ILE A 123 -3.49 0.51 -6.13
N ALA A 124 -4.37 -0.47 -5.97
CA ALA A 124 -5.08 -0.69 -4.71
C ALA A 124 -4.11 -0.95 -3.55
N ALA A 125 -3.05 -1.73 -3.77
CA ALA A 125 -2.03 -2.01 -2.76
C ALA A 125 -1.27 -0.75 -2.32
N LEU A 126 -0.98 0.19 -3.24
CA LEU A 126 -0.38 1.49 -2.90
C LEU A 126 -1.30 2.33 -2.01
N PHE A 127 -2.62 2.25 -2.17
CA PHE A 127 -3.55 3.05 -1.36
C PHE A 127 -4.06 2.34 -0.12
N ALA A 128 -3.75 1.06 0.09
CA ALA A 128 -4.43 0.20 1.04
C ALA A 128 -4.33 0.68 2.52
N HIS A 129 -3.27 1.42 2.87
CA HIS A 129 -3.11 2.05 4.19
C HIS A 129 -3.25 3.59 4.18
N SER A 130 -3.44 4.21 3.00
CA SER A 130 -3.43 5.66 2.81
C SER A 130 -4.49 6.41 3.61
N GLY A 131 -5.56 5.72 4.01
CA GLY A 131 -6.62 6.31 4.81
C GLY A 131 -6.31 6.42 6.30
N ARG A 132 -5.16 5.92 6.81
CA ARG A 132 -4.78 5.99 8.24
C ARG A 132 -4.43 7.42 8.66
N ALA A 133 -5.05 7.88 9.76
CA ALA A 133 -4.71 9.14 10.41
C ALA A 133 -3.38 9.09 11.18
N PRO A 134 -2.75 10.25 11.47
CA PRO A 134 -1.69 10.35 12.47
C PRO A 134 -2.09 9.74 13.79
N TYR A 135 -1.14 9.17 14.53
CA TYR A 135 -1.40 8.50 15.82
C TYR A 135 -2.67 7.63 15.82
N PHE A 136 -2.94 6.96 14.68
CA PHE A 136 -4.19 6.31 14.27
C PHE A 136 -5.23 6.07 15.37
N LYS A 137 -4.89 5.33 16.43
CA LYS A 137 -5.80 5.00 17.53
C LYS A 137 -6.37 6.20 18.30
N ALA A 138 -5.59 7.26 18.52
CA ALA A 138 -6.08 8.48 19.18
C ALA A 138 -7.12 9.21 18.31
N PHE A 139 -6.83 9.40 17.02
CA PHE A 139 -7.76 10.06 16.09
C PHE A 139 -8.98 9.20 15.74
N SER A 140 -8.80 7.88 15.59
CA SER A 140 -9.94 6.96 15.39
C SER A 140 -10.91 6.98 16.57
N LYS A 141 -10.42 7.16 17.80
CA LYS A 141 -11.30 7.36 18.96
C LYS A 141 -11.99 8.72 18.94
N LEU A 142 -11.25 9.78 18.61
CA LEU A 142 -11.79 11.15 18.52
C LEU A 142 -12.95 11.25 17.53
N TRP A 143 -12.81 10.64 16.35
CA TRP A 143 -13.83 10.68 15.31
C TRP A 143 -14.86 9.54 15.39
N GLY A 144 -14.61 8.51 16.20
CA GLY A 144 -15.54 7.42 16.44
C GLY A 144 -16.00 6.72 15.15
N SER A 145 -17.30 6.46 15.07
CA SER A 145 -17.93 5.77 13.92
C SER A 145 -17.96 6.58 12.62
N ASP A 146 -17.73 7.89 12.69
CA ASP A 146 -17.78 8.76 11.51
C ASP A 146 -16.54 8.60 10.62
N TYR A 147 -15.48 8.00 11.16
CA TYR A 147 -14.24 7.72 10.47
C TYR A 147 -14.00 6.23 10.26
N ASP A 148 -13.90 5.84 8.99
CA ASP A 148 -13.39 4.54 8.57
C ASP A 148 -12.15 4.74 7.70
N PRO A 149 -10.97 4.20 8.09
CA PRO A 149 -9.76 4.29 7.29
C PRO A 149 -9.88 3.64 5.90
N LYS A 150 -10.73 2.62 5.70
CA LYS A 150 -10.93 2.03 4.37
C LYS A 150 -11.71 2.98 3.47
N ARG A 151 -12.80 3.56 3.97
CA ARG A 151 -13.51 4.65 3.29
C ARG A 151 -12.60 5.85 3.00
N MET A 152 -11.73 6.23 3.93
CA MET A 152 -10.75 7.30 3.70
C MET A 152 -9.71 6.92 2.64
N ALA A 153 -9.25 5.66 2.58
CA ALA A 153 -8.34 5.20 1.54
C ALA A 153 -8.97 5.31 0.13
N VAL A 154 -10.26 4.98 0.00
CA VAL A 154 -11.01 5.19 -1.25
C VAL A 154 -11.07 6.68 -1.63
N ARG A 155 -11.26 7.58 -0.64
CA ARG A 155 -11.27 9.03 -0.86
C ARG A 155 -9.89 9.55 -1.27
N MET A 156 -8.83 9.08 -0.62
CA MET A 156 -7.44 9.40 -0.98
C MET A 156 -7.11 8.96 -2.41
N PHE A 157 -7.46 7.73 -2.78
CA PHE A 157 -7.30 7.23 -4.15
C PHE A 157 -8.07 8.10 -5.15
N THR A 158 -9.34 8.36 -4.88
CA THR A 158 -10.20 9.16 -5.76
C THR A 158 -9.64 10.58 -5.94
N HIS A 159 -9.22 11.23 -4.85
CA HIS A 159 -8.62 12.56 -4.89
C HIS A 159 -7.32 12.58 -5.70
N VAL A 160 -6.40 11.63 -5.48
CA VAL A 160 -5.14 11.56 -6.23
C VAL A 160 -5.40 11.30 -7.71
N MET A 161 -6.31 10.37 -8.02
CA MET A 161 -6.69 10.04 -9.40
C MET A 161 -7.26 11.27 -10.12
N GLU A 162 -8.34 11.84 -9.60
CA GLU A 162 -9.09 12.89 -10.29
C GLU A 162 -8.30 14.18 -10.47
N ASN A 163 -7.44 14.54 -9.51
CA ASN A 163 -6.78 15.85 -9.49
C ASN A 163 -5.36 15.84 -10.07
N TYR A 164 -4.73 14.67 -10.25
CA TYR A 164 -3.31 14.62 -10.58
C TYR A 164 -2.90 13.60 -11.64
N VAL A 165 -3.62 12.48 -11.78
CA VAL A 165 -3.18 11.39 -12.66
C VAL A 165 -4.28 10.84 -13.57
N LYS A 166 -5.42 11.52 -13.65
CA LYS A 166 -6.60 11.08 -14.41
C LYS A 166 -6.27 10.74 -15.85
N ASP A 167 -5.72 11.70 -16.60
CA ASP A 167 -5.43 11.53 -18.02
C ASP A 167 -4.49 10.34 -18.28
N LYS A 168 -3.54 10.11 -17.37
CA LYS A 168 -2.60 9.00 -17.46
C LYS A 168 -3.27 7.66 -17.14
N LEU A 169 -4.10 7.59 -16.10
CA LEU A 169 -4.77 6.36 -15.70
C LEU A 169 -5.89 5.97 -16.67
N ASP A 170 -6.59 6.94 -17.25
CA ASP A 170 -7.64 6.71 -18.26
C ASP A 170 -7.08 6.05 -19.55
N MET A 171 -5.75 6.09 -19.78
CA MET A 171 -5.10 5.33 -20.85
C MET A 171 -5.02 3.82 -20.60
N PHE A 172 -5.12 3.39 -19.34
CA PHE A 172 -4.92 1.98 -18.93
C PHE A 172 -6.14 1.37 -18.26
N LEU A 173 -7.00 2.20 -17.68
CA LEU A 173 -8.09 1.79 -16.81
C LEU A 173 -9.42 2.30 -17.35
N SER A 174 -10.39 1.39 -17.43
CA SER A 174 -11.80 1.74 -17.66
C SER A 174 -12.47 2.22 -16.36
N PRO A 175 -13.67 2.83 -16.44
CA PRO A 175 -14.45 3.15 -15.25
C PRO A 175 -14.75 1.92 -14.35
N ARG A 176 -14.86 0.73 -14.96
CA ARG A 176 -15.05 -0.53 -14.23
C ARG A 176 -13.79 -0.94 -13.45
N ASP A 177 -12.61 -0.64 -13.96
CA ASP A 177 -11.34 -0.89 -13.29
C ASP A 177 -11.13 0.06 -12.11
N VAL A 178 -11.51 1.34 -12.26
CA VAL A 178 -11.56 2.29 -11.16
C VAL A 178 -12.53 1.83 -10.07
N LEU A 179 -13.69 1.30 -10.43
CA LEU A 179 -14.63 0.70 -9.48
C LEU A 179 -14.01 -0.51 -8.76
N PHE A 180 -13.35 -1.39 -9.49
CA PHE A 180 -12.66 -2.54 -8.91
C PHE A 180 -11.60 -2.12 -7.88
N ILE A 181 -10.77 -1.11 -8.17
CA ILE A 181 -9.79 -0.57 -7.21
C ILE A 181 -10.48 -0.08 -5.94
N LYS A 182 -11.61 0.63 -6.06
CA LYS A 182 -12.38 1.11 -4.91
C LYS A 182 -12.95 -0.04 -4.08
N GLU A 183 -13.45 -1.09 -4.73
CA GLU A 183 -13.94 -2.29 -4.06
C GLU A 183 -12.79 -3.10 -3.40
N LEU A 184 -11.58 -3.10 -3.96
CA LEU A 184 -10.40 -3.73 -3.32
C LEU A 184 -9.94 -2.97 -2.06
N LEU A 185 -10.09 -1.65 -2.03
CA LEU A 185 -9.70 -0.81 -0.89
C LEU A 185 -10.71 -0.86 0.26
N ASN A 186 -11.99 -0.97 -0.07
CA ASN A 186 -13.07 -1.07 0.90
C ASN A 186 -14.09 -2.17 0.50
N PRO A 187 -13.69 -3.44 0.52
CA PRO A 187 -14.60 -4.53 0.19
C PRO A 187 -15.65 -4.67 1.29
N PRO A 188 -16.92 -4.99 0.94
CA PRO A 188 -17.89 -5.36 1.95
C PRO A 188 -17.48 -6.68 2.62
N GLU A 189 -18.01 -6.90 3.84
CA GLU A 189 -17.75 -8.14 4.58
C GLU A 189 -18.20 -9.37 3.80
N MET A 190 -19.36 -9.31 3.15
CA MET A 190 -19.88 -10.36 2.28
C MET A 190 -19.78 -9.96 0.81
N LYS A 191 -19.07 -10.76 0.01
CA LYS A 191 -18.98 -10.61 -1.45
C LYS A 191 -20.00 -11.48 -2.20
N PHE A 192 -20.55 -12.48 -1.50
CA PHE A 192 -21.61 -13.36 -1.97
C PHE A 192 -22.84 -13.18 -1.07
N GLY A 193 -23.97 -12.84 -1.67
CA GLY A 193 -25.26 -12.72 -1.00
C GLY A 193 -26.01 -14.05 -0.91
N THR A 194 -27.30 -13.98 -0.59
CA THR A 194 -28.18 -15.15 -0.55
C THR A 194 -28.18 -15.89 -1.89
N GLY A 195 -28.11 -17.22 -1.85
CA GLY A 195 -28.09 -18.06 -3.04
C GLY A 195 -26.82 -17.93 -3.89
N ASP A 196 -25.66 -17.62 -3.28
CA ASP A 196 -24.38 -17.40 -3.96
C ASP A 196 -24.40 -16.27 -5.00
N THR A 197 -25.25 -15.26 -4.79
CA THR A 197 -25.31 -14.08 -5.66
C THR A 197 -24.04 -13.25 -5.52
N TRP A 198 -23.32 -13.02 -6.62
CA TRP A 198 -22.12 -12.18 -6.62
C TRP A 198 -22.48 -10.70 -6.47
N LEU A 199 -21.93 -10.04 -5.45
CA LEU A 199 -22.32 -8.67 -5.08
C LEU A 199 -21.38 -7.60 -5.63
N MET A 200 -20.21 -7.96 -6.17
CA MET A 200 -19.23 -6.99 -6.68
C MET A 200 -19.46 -6.68 -8.16
N HIS A 201 -18.99 -5.51 -8.58
CA HIS A 201 -19.24 -4.99 -9.92
C HIS A 201 -17.95 -4.81 -10.73
N GLY A 202 -16.83 -4.51 -10.06
CA GLY A 202 -15.54 -4.27 -10.68
C GLY A 202 -14.99 -5.48 -11.41
N ARG A 203 -15.24 -6.69 -10.91
CA ARG A 203 -14.86 -7.97 -11.53
C ARG A 203 -15.96 -9.02 -11.38
N PRO A 204 -16.06 -9.99 -12.31
CA PRO A 204 -17.05 -11.06 -12.22
C PRO A 204 -16.63 -12.11 -11.17
N LYS A 205 -17.56 -12.99 -10.79
CA LYS A 205 -17.37 -13.99 -9.71
C LYS A 205 -16.19 -14.93 -9.95
N GLU A 206 -15.83 -15.18 -11.20
CA GLU A 206 -14.71 -16.03 -11.60
C GLU A 206 -13.37 -15.44 -11.15
N LYS A 207 -13.33 -14.13 -10.86
CA LYS A 207 -12.18 -13.40 -10.33
C LYS A 207 -12.34 -13.00 -8.85
N ALA A 208 -13.22 -13.67 -8.09
CA ALA A 208 -13.46 -13.38 -6.68
C ALA A 208 -12.17 -13.45 -5.83
N PHE A 209 -11.27 -14.38 -6.13
CA PHE A 209 -9.97 -14.54 -5.45
C PHE A 209 -9.10 -13.27 -5.48
N LEU A 210 -9.28 -12.35 -6.46
CA LEU A 210 -8.50 -11.11 -6.51
C LEU A 210 -8.78 -10.19 -5.31
N TYR A 211 -9.98 -10.28 -4.73
CA TYR A 211 -10.36 -9.49 -3.55
C TYR A 211 -9.67 -9.96 -2.27
N GLU A 212 -8.99 -11.11 -2.30
CA GLU A 212 -8.22 -11.64 -1.18
C GLU A 212 -6.75 -11.17 -1.19
N ILE A 213 -6.29 -10.50 -2.26
CA ILE A 213 -4.86 -10.13 -2.39
C ILE A 213 -4.50 -8.90 -1.54
N VAL A 214 -5.36 -7.86 -1.52
CA VAL A 214 -5.03 -6.57 -0.89
C VAL A 214 -5.69 -6.40 0.48
N VAL A 215 -7.01 -6.55 0.56
CA VAL A 215 -7.80 -6.44 1.81
C VAL A 215 -8.70 -7.67 1.92
N ASN A 216 -8.20 -8.73 2.55
CA ASN A 216 -8.93 -9.98 2.69
C ASN A 216 -9.83 -9.92 3.93
N THR A 217 -11.12 -9.66 3.73
CA THR A 217 -12.12 -9.66 4.80
C THR A 217 -12.52 -11.05 5.29
N ASP A 218 -12.17 -12.10 4.56
CA ASP A 218 -12.61 -13.48 4.85
C ASP A 218 -11.64 -14.16 5.82
N SER A 219 -10.33 -14.11 5.51
CA SER A 219 -9.28 -14.76 6.34
C SER A 219 -8.34 -13.78 7.04
N GLY A 220 -8.25 -12.52 6.57
CA GLY A 220 -7.23 -11.56 7.01
C GLY A 220 -5.81 -11.83 6.50
N LEU A 221 -5.57 -12.91 5.74
CA LEU A 221 -4.30 -13.19 5.10
C LEU A 221 -4.25 -12.51 3.73
N ASP A 222 -3.61 -11.33 3.69
CA ASP A 222 -3.45 -10.51 2.50
C ASP A 222 -2.05 -9.85 2.45
N ALA A 223 -1.75 -9.16 1.35
CA ALA A 223 -0.48 -8.45 1.18
C ALA A 223 -0.24 -7.39 2.28
N ARG A 224 -1.30 -6.74 2.78
CA ARG A 224 -1.19 -5.76 3.87
C ARG A 224 -0.73 -6.42 5.15
N PHE A 225 -1.34 -7.55 5.52
CA PHE A 225 -0.99 -8.32 6.70
C PHE A 225 0.44 -8.85 6.61
N LEU A 226 0.82 -9.38 5.46
CA LEU A 226 2.15 -9.93 5.22
C LEU A 226 3.24 -8.85 5.31
N ASP A 227 3.08 -7.68 4.68
CA ASP A 227 4.04 -6.56 4.88
C ASP A 227 3.99 -6.07 6.33
N TYR A 228 2.80 -5.87 6.89
CA TYR A 228 2.62 -5.43 8.27
C TYR A 228 3.45 -6.29 9.21
N ILE A 229 3.22 -7.60 9.25
CA ILE A 229 3.81 -8.43 10.29
C ILE A 229 5.33 -8.56 10.11
N THR A 230 5.80 -8.64 8.87
CA THR A 230 7.24 -8.65 8.56
C THR A 230 7.92 -7.33 8.90
N ARG A 231 7.41 -6.20 8.40
CA ARG A 231 7.98 -4.87 8.67
C ARG A 231 7.94 -4.51 10.13
N SER A 232 6.83 -4.78 10.79
CA SER A 232 6.61 -4.36 12.17
C SER A 232 7.52 -5.10 13.13
N CYS A 233 7.63 -6.41 12.98
CA CYS A 233 8.51 -7.20 13.85
C CYS A 233 9.99 -6.88 13.59
N THR A 234 10.40 -6.71 12.32
CA THR A 234 11.77 -6.27 12.00
C THR A 234 12.09 -4.91 12.60
N THR A 235 11.22 -3.91 12.39
CA THR A 235 11.49 -2.54 12.85
C THR A 235 11.35 -2.37 14.37
N ALA A 236 10.43 -3.09 15.02
CA ALA A 236 10.32 -3.09 16.48
C ALA A 236 11.39 -3.96 17.17
N ASN A 237 12.22 -4.68 16.39
CA ASN A 237 13.15 -5.69 16.88
C ASN A 237 12.45 -6.73 17.78
N TYR A 238 11.25 -7.15 17.38
CA TYR A 238 10.48 -8.17 18.07
C TYR A 238 10.84 -9.54 17.49
N GLY A 239 11.35 -10.43 18.35
CA GLY A 239 11.80 -11.76 17.92
C GLY A 239 10.67 -12.58 17.33
N ILE A 240 10.84 -13.01 16.08
CA ILE A 240 9.85 -13.78 15.32
C ILE A 240 10.50 -14.96 14.60
N ASN A 241 9.71 -16.02 14.39
CA ASN A 241 10.13 -17.22 13.67
C ASN A 241 9.91 -17.13 12.16
N PHE A 242 9.82 -15.92 11.61
CA PHE A 242 9.68 -15.70 10.18
C PHE A 242 10.56 -14.54 9.71
N ASN A 243 10.99 -14.58 8.45
CA ASN A 243 11.80 -13.57 7.80
C ASN A 243 11.39 -13.48 6.33
N MET A 244 12.15 -12.74 5.52
CA MET A 244 11.87 -12.59 4.08
C MET A 244 11.84 -13.93 3.33
N ASN A 245 12.61 -14.93 3.76
CA ASN A 245 12.58 -16.26 3.16
C ASN A 245 11.27 -16.98 3.49
N THR A 246 10.78 -16.86 4.73
CA THR A 246 9.47 -17.41 5.12
C THR A 246 8.33 -16.75 4.34
N LEU A 247 8.37 -15.42 4.20
CA LEU A 247 7.41 -14.68 3.38
C LEU A 247 7.46 -15.16 1.92
N GLY A 248 8.66 -15.27 1.35
CA GLY A 248 8.87 -15.80 0.01
C GLY A 248 8.31 -17.22 -0.15
N ARG A 249 8.51 -18.10 0.84
CA ARG A 249 7.98 -19.47 0.83
C ARG A 249 6.45 -19.49 0.85
N ILE A 250 5.81 -18.67 1.68
CA ILE A 250 4.34 -18.57 1.73
C ILE A 250 3.81 -18.09 0.37
N VAL A 251 4.32 -16.95 -0.10
CA VAL A 251 3.88 -16.36 -1.36
C VAL A 251 4.13 -17.30 -2.54
N ASN A 252 5.26 -18.01 -2.57
CA ASN A 252 5.59 -18.96 -3.63
C ASN A 252 4.72 -20.22 -3.64
N THR A 253 3.88 -20.46 -2.64
CA THR A 253 2.97 -21.61 -2.59
C THR A 253 1.51 -21.26 -2.85
N VAL A 254 1.20 -19.97 -3.07
CA VAL A 254 -0.16 -19.53 -3.36
C VAL A 254 -0.65 -20.10 -4.69
N LEU A 255 -1.91 -20.51 -4.72
CA LEU A 255 -2.67 -20.98 -5.88
C LEU A 255 -4.11 -20.47 -5.77
N VAL A 256 -4.82 -20.48 -6.89
CA VAL A 256 -6.27 -20.30 -6.93
C VAL A 256 -6.92 -21.66 -7.09
N VAL A 257 -7.84 -21.99 -6.19
CA VAL A 257 -8.70 -23.19 -6.30
C VAL A 257 -10.15 -22.72 -6.26
N THR A 258 -11.00 -23.42 -7.02
CA THR A 258 -12.44 -23.18 -6.98
C THR A 258 -13.07 -24.22 -6.08
N ASP A 259 -13.58 -23.81 -4.93
CA ASP A 259 -14.43 -24.64 -4.08
C ASP A 259 -15.89 -24.39 -4.44
N GLY A 260 -16.52 -25.37 -5.07
CA GLY A 260 -17.86 -25.23 -5.67
C GLY A 260 -17.91 -24.12 -6.72
N SER A 261 -18.54 -22.99 -6.38
CA SER A 261 -18.71 -21.82 -7.26
C SER A 261 -17.75 -20.67 -6.93
N LYS A 262 -16.86 -20.83 -5.94
CA LYS A 262 -16.07 -19.73 -5.35
C LYS A 262 -14.57 -19.94 -5.55
N PRO A 263 -13.96 -19.25 -6.53
CA PRO A 263 -12.51 -19.16 -6.64
C PRO A 263 -11.92 -18.40 -5.44
N THR A 264 -10.95 -19.01 -4.77
CA THR A 264 -10.30 -18.46 -3.56
C THR A 264 -8.79 -18.72 -3.58
N LEU A 265 -8.03 -17.94 -2.81
CA LEU A 265 -6.60 -18.18 -2.63
C LEU A 265 -6.39 -19.32 -1.64
N VAL A 266 -5.56 -20.28 -2.04
CA VAL A 266 -5.10 -21.36 -1.17
C VAL A 266 -3.59 -21.41 -1.11
N TYR A 267 -3.07 -21.97 -0.02
CA TYR A 267 -1.64 -22.11 0.24
C TYR A 267 -1.31 -23.57 0.47
N SER A 268 -0.07 -23.97 0.20
CA SER A 268 0.39 -25.34 0.47
C SER A 268 0.27 -25.67 1.96
N ALA A 269 -0.20 -26.87 2.29
CA ALA A 269 -0.22 -27.36 3.67
C ALA A 269 1.17 -27.32 4.34
N ALA A 270 2.26 -27.37 3.56
CA ALA A 270 3.63 -27.27 4.05
C ALA A 270 3.98 -25.90 4.68
N VAL A 271 3.21 -24.85 4.39
CA VAL A 271 3.40 -23.51 5.01
C VAL A 271 2.39 -23.21 6.12
N LEU A 272 1.52 -24.15 6.49
CA LEU A 272 0.49 -23.95 7.50
C LEU A 272 1.06 -23.42 8.82
N ARG A 273 2.14 -24.04 9.32
CA ARG A 273 2.79 -23.61 10.56
C ARG A 273 3.36 -22.19 10.44
N ASN A 274 3.93 -21.82 9.30
CA ASN A 274 4.43 -20.46 9.10
C ASN A 274 3.31 -19.42 9.13
N ILE A 275 2.17 -19.70 8.50
CA ILE A 275 1.00 -18.81 8.53
C ILE A 275 0.46 -18.69 9.96
N GLN A 276 0.33 -19.81 10.68
CA GLN A 276 -0.07 -19.81 12.09
C GLN A 276 0.87 -18.98 12.97
N ASP A 277 2.19 -19.16 12.80
CA ASP A 277 3.21 -18.42 13.54
C ASP A 277 3.13 -16.90 13.24
N MET A 278 2.82 -16.51 12.00
CA MET A 278 2.61 -15.10 11.63
C MET A 278 1.38 -14.50 12.34
N PHE A 279 0.25 -15.20 12.34
CA PHE A 279 -0.93 -14.74 13.08
C PHE A 279 -0.68 -14.68 14.59
N GLN A 280 -0.02 -15.68 15.17
CA GLN A 280 0.36 -15.66 16.58
C GLN A 280 1.30 -14.48 16.89
N SER A 281 2.27 -14.24 16.03
CA SER A 281 3.18 -13.09 16.16
C SER A 281 2.44 -11.77 16.05
N SER A 282 1.39 -11.68 15.23
CA SER A 282 0.59 -10.46 15.13
C SER A 282 -0.16 -10.13 16.43
N VAL A 283 -0.68 -11.16 17.11
CA VAL A 283 -1.32 -11.02 18.43
C VAL A 283 -0.30 -10.62 19.49
N GLN A 284 0.88 -11.23 19.47
CA GLN A 284 1.98 -10.88 20.38
C GLN A 284 2.46 -9.44 20.16
N MET A 285 2.65 -9.05 18.90
CA MET A 285 3.05 -7.72 18.50
C MET A 285 2.03 -6.67 18.95
N ASP A 286 0.74 -6.94 18.77
CA ASP A 286 -0.32 -6.08 19.25
C ASP A 286 -0.31 -5.96 20.78
N ARG A 287 -0.18 -7.07 21.50
CA ARG A 287 -0.16 -7.08 22.97
C ARG A 287 1.07 -6.38 23.56
N GLU A 288 2.26 -6.74 23.09
CA GLU A 288 3.52 -6.39 23.74
C GLU A 288 4.07 -5.05 23.27
N VAL A 289 3.79 -4.64 22.03
CA VAL A 289 4.36 -3.43 21.43
C VAL A 289 3.28 -2.37 21.18
N VAL A 290 2.24 -2.68 20.40
CA VAL A 290 1.18 -1.70 20.06
C VAL A 290 0.41 -1.27 21.30
N ARG A 291 0.10 -2.22 22.19
CA ARG A 291 -0.59 -2.00 23.46
C ARG A 291 0.35 -1.93 24.66
N HIS A 292 1.64 -1.66 24.43
CA HIS A 292 2.57 -1.43 25.54
C HIS A 292 2.05 -0.29 26.43
N LYS A 293 2.11 -0.46 27.76
CA LYS A 293 1.53 0.47 28.75
C LYS A 293 1.94 1.94 28.57
N LYS A 294 3.20 2.20 28.18
CA LYS A 294 3.68 3.57 27.89
C LYS A 294 3.10 4.13 26.59
N VAL A 295 2.93 3.30 25.55
CA VAL A 295 2.29 3.71 24.29
C VAL A 295 0.85 4.11 24.57
N ILE A 296 0.10 3.28 25.30
CA ILE A 296 -1.27 3.58 25.71
C ILE A 296 -1.34 4.87 26.54
N ALA A 297 -0.40 5.10 27.46
CA ALA A 297 -0.36 6.34 28.24
C ALA A 297 -0.18 7.58 27.36
N PHE A 298 0.69 7.52 26.34
CA PHE A 298 0.84 8.60 25.36
C PHE A 298 -0.44 8.80 24.53
N GLU A 299 -1.06 7.71 24.05
CA GLU A 299 -2.33 7.78 23.31
C GLU A 299 -3.44 8.44 24.12
N ILE A 300 -3.63 8.06 25.40
CA ILE A 300 -4.62 8.66 26.30
C ILE A 300 -4.32 10.14 26.56
N THR A 301 -3.04 10.49 26.69
CA THR A 301 -2.63 11.88 26.91
C THR A 301 -2.95 12.73 25.69
N LEU A 302 -2.64 12.23 24.48
CA LEU A 302 -2.99 12.90 23.24
C LEU A 302 -4.51 13.01 23.08
N GLU A 303 -5.26 11.95 23.34
CA GLU A 303 -6.74 11.96 23.30
C GLU A 303 -7.32 13.06 24.19
N LYS A 304 -6.81 13.22 25.43
CA LYS A 304 -7.22 14.32 26.32
C LYS A 304 -6.86 15.70 25.77
N ALA A 305 -5.65 15.85 25.23
CA ALA A 305 -5.21 17.12 24.64
C ALA A 305 -6.07 17.51 23.43
N LEU A 306 -6.37 16.55 22.54
CA LEU A 306 -7.23 16.78 21.37
C LEU A 306 -8.66 17.17 21.77
N ASN A 307 -9.21 16.56 22.83
CA ASN A 307 -10.53 16.94 23.36
C ASN A 307 -10.55 18.34 23.97
N LEU A 308 -9.47 18.77 24.62
CA LEU A 308 -9.34 20.15 25.13
C LEU A 308 -9.18 21.17 23.99
N ALA A 309 -8.65 20.73 22.85
CA ALA A 309 -8.45 21.52 21.64
C ALA A 309 -9.64 21.47 20.68
N GLU A 310 -10.87 21.21 21.15
CA GLU A 310 -12.07 21.13 20.31
C GLU A 310 -12.31 22.40 19.46
N SER A 311 -11.96 23.57 20.01
CA SER A 311 -12.06 24.86 19.32
C SER A 311 -10.93 25.12 18.32
N TYR A 312 -9.94 24.25 18.25
CA TYR A 312 -8.82 24.38 17.32
C TYR A 312 -9.29 24.13 15.89
N ASN A 313 -9.02 25.11 15.04
CA ASN A 313 -9.43 25.11 13.65
C ASN A 313 -8.21 24.90 12.76
N CYS A 314 -8.19 23.85 11.96
CA CYS A 314 -7.11 23.52 11.03
C CYS A 314 -7.35 24.18 9.66
N PRO A 315 -6.30 24.45 8.85
CA PRO A 315 -6.47 24.90 7.47
C PRO A 315 -7.19 23.84 6.61
N GLY A 316 -8.38 24.17 6.09
CA GLY A 316 -9.14 23.34 5.14
C GLY A 316 -8.95 23.74 3.68
N THR A 317 -9.79 23.23 2.78
CA THR A 317 -9.72 23.53 1.34
C THR A 317 -10.07 24.98 1.05
N ASN A 318 -11.22 25.42 1.54
CA ASN A 318 -11.75 26.77 1.31
C ASN A 318 -11.80 27.62 2.58
N ASN A 319 -11.97 26.96 3.74
CA ASN A 319 -12.17 27.58 5.03
C ASN A 319 -11.31 26.89 6.08
N ARG A 320 -11.27 27.42 7.32
CA ARG A 320 -10.77 26.63 8.44
C ARG A 320 -11.81 25.56 8.82
N VAL A 321 -11.34 24.37 9.18
CA VAL A 321 -12.16 23.21 9.55
C VAL A 321 -11.83 22.83 10.98
N PRO A 322 -12.82 22.58 11.85
CA PRO A 322 -12.56 22.13 13.21
C PRO A 322 -11.81 20.80 13.24
N LEU A 323 -10.91 20.63 14.21
CA LEU A 323 -10.09 19.41 14.35
C LEU A 323 -10.93 18.11 14.38
N PHE A 324 -12.10 18.15 15.01
CA PHE A 324 -13.02 17.00 15.09
C PHE A 324 -13.67 16.65 13.75
N ARG A 325 -13.73 17.56 12.77
CA ARG A 325 -14.27 17.33 11.42
C ARG A 325 -13.21 17.36 10.33
N ILE A 326 -11.93 17.43 10.68
CA ILE A 326 -10.85 17.53 9.68
C ILE A 326 -10.84 16.33 8.72
N HIS A 327 -11.28 15.15 9.17
CA HIS A 327 -11.41 13.95 8.35
C HIS A 327 -12.51 14.08 7.29
N GLU A 328 -13.41 15.06 7.36
CA GLU A 328 -14.44 15.30 6.35
C GLU A 328 -13.90 16.08 5.15
N ASP A 329 -12.85 16.88 5.32
CA ASP A 329 -12.16 17.59 4.24
C ASP A 329 -10.89 16.81 3.83
N ILE A 330 -10.88 16.29 2.60
CA ILE A 330 -9.78 15.45 2.11
C ILE A 330 -8.44 16.19 2.06
N ASN A 331 -8.42 17.47 1.67
CA ASN A 331 -7.20 18.25 1.61
C ASN A 331 -6.68 18.59 3.01
N ALA A 332 -7.59 18.83 3.95
CA ALA A 332 -7.23 19.03 5.36
C ALA A 332 -6.66 17.72 5.96
N PHE A 333 -7.29 16.58 5.70
CA PHE A 333 -6.81 15.27 6.11
C PHE A 333 -5.43 14.93 5.53
N ILE A 334 -5.20 15.24 4.25
CA ILE A 334 -3.89 15.06 3.59
C ILE A 334 -2.79 15.79 4.38
N ARG A 335 -3.04 17.05 4.75
CA ARG A 335 -2.09 17.88 5.51
C ARG A 335 -1.92 17.46 6.96
N LEU A 336 -2.82 16.65 7.50
CA LEU A 336 -2.75 16.19 8.89
C LEU A 336 -1.58 15.19 9.05
N GLY A 337 -0.56 15.59 9.79
CA GLY A 337 0.61 14.77 10.13
C GLY A 337 0.75 14.56 11.63
N ASP A 338 1.75 13.76 12.00
CA ASP A 338 2.14 13.56 13.41
C ASP A 338 2.65 14.86 14.07
N ASP A 339 3.02 15.87 13.28
CA ASP A 339 3.42 17.20 13.73
C ASP A 339 2.29 17.99 14.39
N ILE A 340 1.04 17.51 14.31
CA ILE A 340 -0.12 18.11 14.97
C ILE A 340 0.10 18.36 16.47
N ILE A 341 0.90 17.53 17.14
CA ILE A 341 1.25 17.69 18.57
C ILE A 341 2.07 18.98 18.83
N SER A 342 2.81 19.46 17.84
CA SER A 342 3.57 20.72 17.95
C SER A 342 2.72 21.95 17.63
N ASN A 343 1.55 21.76 17.02
CA ASN A 343 0.69 22.81 16.49
C ASN A 343 -0.58 23.06 17.33
N VAL A 344 -0.95 22.09 18.17
CA VAL A 344 -2.08 22.09 19.12
C VAL A 344 -1.51 22.14 20.52
#